data_AF-A0A7V6EBW2-F1
#
_entry.id   AF-A0A7V6EBW2-F1
#
_cell.length_a   1.000
_cell.length_b   1.000
_cell.length_c   1.000
_cell.angle_alpha   90.00
_cell.angle_beta   90.00
_cell.angle_gamma   90.00
#
_symmetry.space_group_name_H-M   'P 1'
#
loop_
_entity.id
_entity.type
_entity.pdbx_description
1 polymer ?
#
loop_
_entity_poly.entity_id
_entity_poly.type
_entity_poly.pdbx_seq_one_letter_code
_entity_poly.pdbx_strand_id
1 'polypeptide(L)'
;MKILKYSDKTFDQQINSLTTKSTLFDLNIENQVRKIINLVKLKGDKALLTLGKKFDHVKLTPDTLKLTKAELLTAAISVDDPLRNAIADAKKNIELFCRKSIRKNWSTKNRHGAEIGEKFDPIERVGIYVPGGKAPLISTVLMTVTLAKTAGCKEIVVCTPCAKDG
;
A
#
# COMPACT_ATOMS: atom_id res chain seq x y z
N MET A 1 -12.24 27.86 -13.40
CA MET A 1 -11.92 26.63 -14.14
C MET A 1 -11.19 27.04 -15.42
N LYS A 2 -10.04 26.42 -15.74
CA LYS A 2 -9.32 26.71 -16.99
C LYS A 2 -9.99 25.93 -18.13
N ILE A 3 -10.40 26.60 -19.19
CA ILE A 3 -11.05 26.00 -20.36
C ILE A 3 -10.05 26.03 -21.51
N LEU A 4 -9.80 24.87 -22.13
CA LEU A 4 -8.97 24.73 -23.32
C LEU A 4 -9.88 24.33 -24.49
N LYS A 5 -9.71 24.97 -25.65
CA LYS A 5 -10.41 24.57 -26.88
C LYS A 5 -9.39 23.98 -27.84
N TYR A 6 -9.69 22.80 -28.37
CA TYR A 6 -8.84 22.12 -29.36
C TYR A 6 -8.61 22.98 -30.62
N SER A 7 -9.53 23.88 -30.93
CA SER A 7 -9.45 24.82 -32.05
C SER A 7 -8.45 25.96 -31.85
N ASP A 8 -7.99 26.22 -30.62
CA ASP A 8 -7.10 27.34 -30.35
C ASP A 8 -5.69 27.02 -30.86
N LYS A 9 -5.05 27.97 -31.54
CA LYS A 9 -3.68 27.81 -32.05
C LYS A 9 -2.66 27.51 -30.94
N THR A 10 -3.00 27.84 -29.69
CA THR A 10 -2.16 27.61 -28.50
C THR A 10 -2.53 26.34 -27.74
N PHE A 11 -3.48 25.53 -28.23
CA PHE A 11 -3.95 24.32 -27.55
C PHE A 11 -2.80 23.39 -27.18
N ASP A 12 -1.91 23.07 -28.12
CA ASP A 12 -0.77 22.17 -27.88
C ASP A 12 0.17 22.71 -26.80
N GLN A 13 0.42 24.02 -26.77
CA GLN A 13 1.25 24.64 -25.72
C GLN A 13 0.55 24.60 -24.37
N GLN A 14 -0.75 24.90 -24.34
CA GLN A 14 -1.55 24.92 -23.12
C GLN A 14 -1.75 23.53 -22.52
N ILE A 15 -2.02 22.51 -23.34
CA ILE A 15 -2.15 21.13 -22.89
C ILE A 15 -0.81 20.61 -22.41
N ASN A 16 0.27 20.84 -23.17
CA ASN A 16 1.60 20.44 -22.75
C ASN A 16 1.96 21.06 -21.41
N SER A 17 1.77 22.36 -21.21
CA SER A 17 2.04 23.01 -19.91
C SER A 17 1.25 22.40 -18.73
N LEU A 18 0.08 21.82 -18.97
CA LEU A 18 -0.75 21.17 -17.93
C LEU A 18 -0.41 19.70 -17.73
N THR A 19 0.05 19.03 -18.78
CA THR A 19 0.42 17.61 -18.77
C THR A 19 1.93 17.40 -18.60
N THR A 20 2.73 18.48 -18.58
CA THR A 20 4.16 18.42 -18.28
C THR A 20 4.29 17.74 -16.93
N LYS A 21 5.01 16.62 -16.93
CA LYS A 21 5.28 15.89 -15.69
C LYS A 21 5.99 16.86 -14.75
N SER A 22 5.35 17.19 -13.63
CA SER A 22 6.05 17.79 -12.50
C SER A 22 7.25 16.91 -12.19
N THR A 23 8.42 17.49 -11.97
CA THR A 23 9.60 16.75 -11.56
C THR A 23 9.35 16.20 -10.16
N LEU A 24 8.80 14.98 -10.08
CA LEU A 24 8.54 14.25 -8.83
C LEU A 24 9.82 13.91 -8.04
N PHE A 25 10.98 14.29 -8.57
CA PHE A 25 12.31 13.97 -8.06
C PHE A 25 13.00 15.25 -7.58
N ASP A 26 12.69 15.66 -6.36
CA ASP A 26 13.48 16.65 -5.63
C ASP A 26 14.65 15.94 -4.94
N LEU A 27 15.88 16.26 -5.37
CA LEU A 27 17.11 15.69 -4.82
C LEU A 27 17.23 15.93 -3.31
N ASN A 28 16.66 17.00 -2.77
CA ASN A 28 16.67 17.26 -1.33
C ASN A 28 15.80 16.25 -0.59
N ILE A 29 14.60 15.95 -1.11
CA ILE A 29 13.70 14.93 -0.55
C ILE A 29 14.37 13.56 -0.63
N GLU A 30 14.96 13.22 -1.77
CA GLU A 30 15.66 11.95 -1.95
C GLU A 30 16.78 11.76 -0.92
N ASN A 31 17.63 12.79 -0.75
CA ASN A 31 18.73 12.75 0.21
C ASN A 31 18.25 12.64 1.66
N GLN A 32 17.14 13.28 2.02
CA GLN A 32 16.53 13.14 3.35
C GLN A 32 16.00 11.72 3.59
N VAL A 33 15.26 11.16 2.62
CA VAL A 33 14.72 9.79 2.71
C VAL A 33 15.85 8.76 2.79
N ARG A 34 16.92 8.94 2.01
CA ARG A 34 18.12 8.07 2.07
C ARG A 34 18.74 8.03 3.46
N LYS A 35 18.83 9.18 4.14
CA LYS A 35 19.31 9.27 5.54
C LYS A 35 18.39 8.51 6.50
N ILE A 36 17.07 8.62 6.32
CA ILE A 36 16.08 7.89 7.14
C ILE A 36 16.25 6.38 6.96
N ILE A 37 16.30 5.90 5.72
CA ILE A 37 16.48 4.47 5.42
C ILE A 37 17.77 3.94 6.05
N ASN A 38 18.88 4.67 5.89
CA ASN A 38 20.15 4.26 6.48
C ASN A 38 20.11 4.24 8.02
N LEU A 39 19.43 5.21 8.64
CA LEU A 39 19.25 5.24 10.09
C LEU A 39 18.47 4.03 10.59
N VAL A 40 17.38 3.66 9.90
CA VAL A 40 16.57 2.47 10.25
C VAL A 40 17.37 1.19 10.05
N LYS A 41 18.12 1.06 8.96
CA LYS A 41 19.00 -0.10 8.73
C LYS A 41 20.04 -0.28 9.85
N LEU A 42 20.62 0.80 10.35
CA LEU A 42 21.67 0.75 11.36
C LEU A 42 21.15 0.57 12.79
N LYS A 43 19.99 1.17 13.11
CA LYS A 43 19.51 1.26 14.51
C LYS A 43 18.19 0.53 14.77
N GLY A 44 17.56 -0.06 13.75
CA GLY A 44 16.31 -0.81 13.86
C GLY A 44 15.22 -0.01 14.58
N ASP A 45 14.56 -0.65 15.54
CA ASP A 45 13.45 -0.06 16.30
C ASP A 45 13.81 1.25 16.98
N LYS A 46 15.06 1.43 17.45
CA LYS A 46 15.50 2.70 18.07
C LYS A 46 15.37 3.87 17.09
N ALA A 47 15.62 3.64 15.79
CA ALA A 47 15.38 4.64 14.76
C ALA A 47 13.88 4.89 14.58
N LEU A 48 13.07 3.83 14.50
CA LEU A 48 11.62 3.94 14.32
C LEU A 48 10.98 4.76 15.44
N LEU A 49 11.33 4.51 16.70
CA LEU A 49 10.85 5.27 17.86
C LEU A 49 11.25 6.75 17.77
N THR A 50 12.49 7.03 17.35
CA THR A 50 12.99 8.40 17.19
C THR A 50 12.24 9.13 16.05
N LEU A 51 12.01 8.44 14.94
CA LEU A 51 11.34 8.99 13.76
C LEU A 51 9.84 9.17 14.00
N GLY A 52 9.16 8.23 14.68
CA GLY A 52 7.76 8.36 15.08
C GLY A 52 7.54 9.55 16.01
N LYS A 53 8.43 9.77 16.99
CA LYS A 53 8.40 10.99 17.82
C LYS A 53 8.61 12.27 17.01
N LYS A 54 9.47 12.23 15.98
CA LYS A 54 9.80 13.39 15.16
C LYS A 54 8.68 13.76 14.18
N PHE A 55 8.12 12.78 13.48
CA PHE A 55 7.20 13.00 12.36
C PHE A 55 5.73 12.83 12.76
N ASP A 56 5.42 11.84 13.58
CA ASP A 56 4.04 11.53 13.99
C ASP A 56 3.71 12.14 15.37
N HIS A 57 4.73 12.69 16.06
CA HIS A 57 4.61 13.29 17.40
C HIS A 57 4.08 12.33 18.48
N VAL A 58 4.31 11.03 18.29
CA VAL A 58 3.89 9.96 19.21
C VAL A 58 5.09 9.42 20.00
N LYS A 59 4.86 9.02 21.25
CA LYS A 59 5.89 8.37 22.08
C LYS A 59 5.57 6.87 22.19
N LEU A 60 6.19 6.09 21.30
CA LEU A 60 6.06 4.64 21.28
C LEU A 60 7.19 3.97 22.11
N THR A 61 6.98 2.71 22.46
CA THR A 61 8.00 1.77 22.95
C THR A 61 8.13 0.61 21.94
N PRO A 62 9.19 -0.23 22.02
CA PRO A 62 9.30 -1.41 21.16
C PRO A 62 8.06 -2.31 21.19
N ASP A 63 7.45 -2.46 22.37
CA ASP A 63 6.26 -3.30 22.56
C ASP A 63 4.97 -2.69 21.97
N THR A 64 4.93 -1.36 21.78
CA THR A 64 3.77 -0.66 21.19
C THR A 64 3.94 -0.38 19.69
N LEU A 65 5.04 -0.82 19.05
CA LEU A 65 5.19 -0.71 17.60
C LEU A 65 4.22 -1.61 16.83
N LYS A 66 3.75 -2.68 17.47
CA LYS A 66 2.85 -3.67 16.89
C LYS A 66 1.56 -3.74 17.70
N LEU A 67 0.43 -3.59 17.02
CA LEU A 67 -0.87 -3.82 17.63
C LEU A 67 -1.00 -5.26 18.15
N THR A 68 -1.50 -5.39 19.37
CA THR A 68 -1.83 -6.65 20.00
C THR A 68 -3.10 -7.24 19.39
N LYS A 69 -3.28 -8.57 19.57
CA LYS A 69 -4.52 -9.23 19.15
C LYS A 69 -5.74 -8.65 19.89
N ALA A 70 -5.58 -8.24 21.15
CA ALA A 70 -6.66 -7.67 21.95
C ALA A 70 -7.12 -6.33 21.37
N GLU A 71 -6.21 -5.41 21.03
CA GLU A 71 -6.54 -4.13 20.41
C GLU A 71 -7.28 -4.33 19.07
N LEU A 72 -6.82 -5.26 18.24
CA LEU A 72 -7.47 -5.59 16.98
C LEU A 72 -8.88 -6.15 17.17
N LEU A 73 -9.09 -6.99 18.18
CA LEU A 73 -10.42 -7.53 18.50
C LEU A 73 -11.35 -6.45 19.02
N THR A 74 -10.89 -5.61 19.95
CA THR A 74 -11.66 -4.47 20.45
C THR A 74 -12.06 -3.53 19.33
N ALA A 75 -11.13 -3.18 18.44
CA ALA A 75 -11.40 -2.36 17.27
C ALA A 75 -12.38 -3.05 16.30
N ALA A 76 -12.29 -4.38 16.12
CA ALA A 76 -13.22 -5.12 15.28
C ALA A 76 -14.64 -5.18 15.86
N ILE A 77 -14.80 -5.13 17.19
CA ILE A 77 -16.10 -5.13 17.87
C ILE A 77 -16.74 -3.73 17.87
N SER A 78 -15.94 -2.67 17.91
CA SER A 78 -16.46 -1.29 17.94
C SER A 78 -17.05 -0.79 16.62
N VAL A 79 -16.83 -1.51 15.51
CA VAL A 79 -17.40 -1.18 14.20
C VAL A 79 -18.90 -1.51 14.19
N ASP A 80 -19.73 -0.53 13.84
CA ASP A 80 -21.16 -0.71 13.68
C ASP A 80 -21.53 -1.64 12.51
N ASP A 81 -22.75 -2.20 12.56
CA ASP A 81 -23.20 -3.16 11.55
C ASP A 81 -23.25 -2.57 10.12
N PRO A 82 -23.73 -1.32 9.89
CA PRO A 82 -23.70 -0.73 8.56
C PRO A 82 -22.30 -0.69 7.94
N LEU A 83 -21.29 -0.21 8.69
CA LEU A 83 -19.92 -0.15 8.20
C LEU A 83 -19.32 -1.55 8.03
N ARG A 84 -19.57 -2.46 8.96
CA ARG A 84 -19.11 -3.85 8.87
C ARG A 84 -19.62 -4.53 7.60
N ASN A 85 -20.90 -4.35 7.28
CA ASN A 85 -21.52 -4.92 6.08
C ASN A 85 -20.93 -4.30 4.81
N ALA A 86 -20.75 -2.98 4.76
CA ALA A 86 -20.13 -2.31 3.62
C ALA A 86 -18.69 -2.80 3.37
N ILE A 87 -17.90 -3.00 4.43
CA ILE A 87 -16.54 -3.56 4.35
C ILE A 87 -16.58 -5.00 3.80
N ALA A 88 -17.50 -5.83 4.28
CA ALA A 88 -17.65 -7.22 3.84
C ALA A 88 -18.04 -7.32 2.36
N ASP A 89 -18.98 -6.49 1.92
CA ASP A 89 -19.43 -6.44 0.53
C ASP A 89 -18.32 -5.97 -0.41
N ALA A 90 -17.61 -4.89 -0.05
CA ALA A 90 -16.47 -4.40 -0.81
C ALA A 90 -15.36 -5.46 -0.93
N LYS A 91 -15.01 -6.12 0.19
CA LYS A 91 -14.04 -7.22 0.20
C LYS A 91 -14.44 -8.34 -0.76
N LYS A 92 -15.71 -8.77 -0.73
CA LYS A 92 -16.22 -9.87 -1.59
C LYS A 92 -16.10 -9.52 -3.07
N ASN A 93 -16.42 -8.28 -3.45
CA ASN A 93 -16.30 -7.81 -4.83
C ASN A 93 -14.84 -7.75 -5.29
N ILE A 94 -13.94 -7.24 -4.44
CA ILE A 94 -12.50 -7.20 -4.73
C ILE A 94 -11.94 -8.62 -4.86
N GLU A 95 -12.30 -9.51 -3.94
CA GLU A 95 -11.86 -10.90 -3.94
C GLU A 95 -12.32 -11.63 -5.21
N LEU A 96 -13.57 -11.41 -5.65
CA LEU A 96 -14.07 -11.97 -6.91
C LEU A 96 -13.21 -11.55 -8.10
N PHE A 97 -12.89 -10.26 -8.21
CA PHE A 97 -12.03 -9.73 -9.26
C PHE A 97 -10.59 -10.29 -9.17
N CYS A 98 -10.00 -10.31 -7.98
CA CYS A 98 -8.66 -10.85 -7.75
C CYS A 98 -8.58 -12.34 -8.14
N ARG A 99 -9.56 -13.16 -7.72
CA ARG A 99 -9.60 -14.59 -8.05
C ARG A 99 -9.67 -14.84 -9.56
N LYS A 100 -10.42 -14.01 -10.30
CA LYS A 100 -10.50 -14.09 -11.77
C LYS A 100 -9.22 -13.64 -12.47
N SER A 101 -8.43 -12.77 -11.83
CA SER A 101 -7.17 -12.25 -12.36
C SER A 101 -5.95 -13.15 -12.09
N ILE A 102 -6.07 -14.18 -11.24
CA ILE A 102 -4.96 -15.09 -10.94
C ILE A 102 -4.64 -15.95 -12.16
N ARG A 103 -3.38 -15.88 -12.59
CA ARG A 103 -2.83 -16.76 -13.64
C ARG A 103 -2.60 -18.15 -13.08
N LYS A 104 -2.91 -19.17 -13.89
CA LYS A 104 -2.64 -20.57 -13.55
C LYS A 104 -1.27 -20.97 -14.11
N ASN A 105 -0.56 -21.81 -13.37
CA ASN A 105 0.63 -22.47 -13.89
C ASN A 105 0.26 -23.26 -15.15
N TRP A 106 1.18 -23.30 -16.10
CA TRP A 106 1.04 -24.10 -17.30
C TRP A 106 2.40 -24.65 -17.73
N SER A 107 2.39 -25.82 -18.36
CA SER A 107 3.53 -26.36 -19.07
C SER A 107 3.10 -27.10 -20.33
N THR A 108 4.02 -27.22 -21.30
CA THR A 108 3.84 -27.97 -22.54
C THR A 108 5.20 -28.40 -23.10
N LYS A 109 5.21 -29.26 -24.13
CA LYS A 109 6.41 -29.61 -24.87
C LYS A 109 6.56 -28.73 -26.11
N ASN A 110 7.77 -28.24 -26.35
CA ASN A 110 8.09 -27.55 -27.60
C ASN A 110 8.39 -28.54 -28.73
N ARG A 111 8.61 -28.03 -29.96
CA ARG A 111 8.94 -28.84 -31.15
C ARG A 111 10.22 -29.68 -31.04
N HIS A 112 11.09 -29.38 -30.08
CA HIS A 112 12.34 -30.08 -29.82
C HIS A 112 12.21 -31.10 -28.67
N GLY A 113 11.01 -31.27 -28.10
CA GLY A 113 10.73 -32.20 -27.01
C GLY A 113 11.02 -31.67 -25.60
N ALA A 114 11.49 -30.42 -25.45
CA ALA A 114 11.75 -29.82 -24.15
C ALA A 114 10.44 -29.34 -23.48
N GLU A 115 10.33 -29.51 -22.16
CA GLU A 115 9.25 -28.94 -21.36
C GLU A 115 9.47 -27.44 -21.16
N ILE A 116 8.45 -26.64 -21.46
CA ILE A 116 8.43 -25.19 -21.30
C ILE A 116 7.15 -24.77 -20.56
N GLY A 117 7.18 -23.66 -19.83
CA GLY A 117 6.02 -23.24 -19.04
C GLY A 117 6.23 -21.95 -18.26
N GLU A 118 5.18 -21.53 -17.55
CA GLU A 118 5.24 -20.47 -16.55
C GLU A 118 4.71 -21.00 -15.21
N LYS A 119 5.39 -20.57 -14.14
CA LYS A 119 4.98 -20.83 -12.76
C LYS A 119 4.72 -19.50 -12.05
N PHE A 120 3.56 -19.38 -11.44
CA PHE A 120 3.11 -18.21 -10.69
C PHE A 120 2.96 -18.59 -9.22
N ASP A 121 3.98 -18.27 -8.42
CA ASP A 121 3.95 -18.46 -6.97
C ASP A 121 3.70 -17.12 -6.25
N PRO A 122 2.96 -17.12 -5.13
CA PRO A 122 2.84 -15.93 -4.31
C PRO A 122 4.16 -15.57 -3.64
N ILE A 123 4.34 -14.27 -3.39
CA ILE A 123 5.41 -13.78 -2.53
C ILE A 123 5.15 -14.28 -1.10
N GLU A 124 6.19 -14.76 -0.41
CA GLU A 124 6.02 -15.32 0.94
C GLU A 124 5.59 -14.26 1.96
N ARG A 125 6.18 -13.07 1.90
CA ARG A 125 5.92 -11.96 2.82
C ARG A 125 5.78 -10.64 2.07
N VAL A 126 4.72 -9.89 2.38
CA VAL A 126 4.49 -8.55 1.83
C VAL A 126 4.27 -7.53 2.95
N GLY A 127 4.85 -6.34 2.77
CA GLY A 127 4.59 -5.15 3.58
C GLY A 127 3.65 -4.21 2.83
N ILE A 128 2.57 -3.79 3.47
CA ILE A 128 1.56 -2.88 2.93
C ILE A 128 1.59 -1.61 3.77
N TYR A 129 1.96 -0.49 3.13
CA TYR A 129 1.84 0.82 3.76
C TYR A 129 0.45 1.39 3.52
N VAL A 130 -0.22 1.76 4.61
CA VAL A 130 -1.52 2.44 4.60
C VAL A 130 -1.28 3.83 5.18
N PRO A 131 -1.46 4.91 4.41
CA PRO A 131 -1.28 6.25 4.95
C PRO A 131 -2.28 6.53 6.07
N GLY A 132 -1.77 7.12 7.16
CA GLY A 132 -2.61 7.71 8.21
C GLY A 132 -2.99 9.16 7.88
N GLY A 133 -3.59 9.86 8.83
CA GLY A 133 -3.98 11.27 8.71
C GLY A 133 -5.44 11.53 9.07
N LYS A 134 -6.03 12.59 8.50
CA LYS A 134 -7.37 13.08 8.86
C LYS A 134 -8.52 12.12 8.53
N ALA A 135 -8.33 11.20 7.59
CA ALA A 135 -9.34 10.21 7.22
C ALA A 135 -8.66 8.84 7.05
N PRO A 136 -9.17 7.77 7.69
CA PRO A 136 -8.62 6.43 7.53
C PRO A 136 -8.86 5.92 6.09
N LEU A 137 -7.79 5.49 5.42
CA LEU A 137 -7.85 4.94 4.05
C LEU A 137 -8.22 3.46 4.03
N ILE A 138 -9.43 3.15 4.52
CA ILE A 138 -9.96 1.77 4.60
C ILE A 138 -9.98 1.09 3.22
N SER A 139 -10.26 1.85 2.15
CA SER A 139 -10.24 1.34 0.78
C SER A 139 -8.85 0.84 0.35
N THR A 140 -7.77 1.50 0.79
CA THR A 140 -6.40 1.04 0.53
C THR A 140 -6.13 -0.31 1.18
N VAL A 141 -6.58 -0.49 2.43
CA VAL A 141 -6.47 -1.78 3.13
C VAL A 141 -7.21 -2.86 2.36
N LEU A 142 -8.47 -2.59 2.00
CA LEU A 142 -9.31 -3.55 1.27
C LEU A 142 -8.71 -3.96 -0.08
N MET A 143 -8.22 -3.00 -0.86
CA MET A 143 -7.65 -3.29 -2.18
C MET A 143 -6.33 -4.06 -2.12
N THR A 144 -5.47 -3.74 -1.14
CA THR A 144 -4.11 -4.32 -1.07
C THR A 144 -4.07 -5.63 -0.29
N VAL A 145 -4.71 -5.69 0.88
CA VAL A 145 -4.71 -6.89 1.74
C VAL A 145 -5.52 -8.01 1.09
N THR A 146 -6.68 -7.70 0.49
CA THR A 146 -7.50 -8.71 -0.19
C THR A 146 -6.75 -9.31 -1.38
N LEU A 147 -6.02 -8.50 -2.15
CA LEU A 147 -5.17 -8.99 -3.24
C LEU A 147 -4.09 -9.93 -2.71
N ALA A 148 -3.32 -9.52 -1.70
CA ALA A 148 -2.24 -10.32 -1.12
C ALA A 148 -2.76 -11.65 -0.53
N LYS A 149 -3.90 -11.61 0.16
CA LYS A 149 -4.57 -12.81 0.69
C LYS A 149 -5.03 -13.74 -0.43
N THR A 150 -5.66 -13.18 -1.47
CA THR A 150 -6.19 -13.95 -2.60
C THR A 150 -5.07 -14.59 -3.42
N ALA A 151 -3.93 -13.91 -3.58
CA ALA A 151 -2.75 -14.46 -4.23
C ALA A 151 -2.11 -15.62 -3.44
N GLY A 152 -2.32 -15.68 -2.12
CA GLY A 152 -1.75 -16.72 -1.25
C GLY A 152 -0.48 -16.31 -0.50
N CYS A 153 -0.27 -15.01 -0.27
CA CYS A 153 0.88 -14.54 0.54
C CYS A 153 0.78 -15.08 1.97
N LYS A 154 1.86 -15.68 2.48
CA LYS A 154 1.88 -16.35 3.80
C LYS A 154 1.86 -15.32 4.93
N GLU A 155 2.68 -14.28 4.82
CA GLU A 155 2.76 -13.20 5.80
C GLU A 155 2.41 -11.85 5.15
N ILE A 156 1.47 -11.14 5.77
CA ILE A 156 1.03 -9.81 5.34
C ILE A 156 1.19 -8.88 6.53
N VAL A 157 2.08 -7.91 6.40
CA VAL A 157 2.34 -6.89 7.43
C VAL A 157 1.74 -5.58 6.95
N VAL A 158 0.84 -5.00 7.72
CA VAL A 158 0.26 -3.68 7.44
C VAL A 158 0.91 -2.66 8.36
N CYS A 159 1.45 -1.60 7.78
CA CYS A 159 2.04 -0.48 8.50
C CYS A 159 1.21 0.78 8.24
N THR A 160 0.75 1.43 9.30
CA THR A 160 0.09 2.73 9.25
C THR A 160 0.66 3.62 10.35
N PRO A 161 1.00 4.89 10.08
CA PRO A 161 1.32 5.82 11.15
C PRO A 161 0.06 6.03 12.02
N CYS A 162 0.27 6.14 13.33
CA CYS A 162 -0.78 6.41 14.30
C CYS A 162 -0.98 7.92 14.49
N ALA A 163 -2.04 8.30 15.21
CA ALA A 163 -2.25 9.68 15.59
C ALA A 163 -1.38 10.03 16.82
N LYS A 164 -1.43 11.29 17.27
CA LYS A 164 -0.57 11.75 18.38
C LYS A 164 -0.87 11.06 19.70
N ASP A 165 -2.10 10.56 19.85
CA ASP A 165 -2.63 9.81 20.99
C ASP A 165 -2.29 8.31 20.94
N GLY A 166 -1.62 7.84 19.87
CA GLY A 166 -1.31 6.44 19.64
C GLY A 166 -2.34 5.77 18.74
#